data_AF-A0AAV0WLY9-F1
#
_entry.id   AF-A0AAV0WLY9-F1
#
_cell.length_a   1.000
_cell.length_b   1.000
_cell.length_c   1.000
_cell.angle_alpha   90.00
_cell.angle_beta   90.00
_cell.angle_gamma   90.00
#
_symmetry.space_group_name_H-M   'P 1'
#
loop_
_entity.id
_entity.type
_entity.pdbx_description
1 polymer ?
#
loop_
_entity_poly.entity_id
_entity_poly.type
_entity_poly.pdbx_seq_one_letter_code
_entity_poly.pdbx_strand_id
1 'polypeptide(L)'
;MTFLKAFPVSPLQVMKSGHPVLFSSCWYVNYIKYGTDWLNFYRCDPTSEVGDNRLFLGGEACMWGEFVGETNLLPYTWPRTSAVAEVLWSHKLNEIEAKHRIEEHVCRMRRRGIPLEPLYYRHVYT
;
A
#
# COMPACT_ATOMS: atom_id res chain seq x y z
N MET A 1 -3.14 -10.19 18.88
CA MET A 1 -2.80 -9.48 17.64
C MET A 1 -1.70 -8.48 17.99
N THR A 2 -0.44 -8.87 17.80
CA THR A 2 0.71 -8.01 18.13
C THR A 2 1.03 -7.19 16.90
N PHE A 3 0.86 -5.87 17.00
CA PHE A 3 1.22 -4.96 15.93
C PHE A 3 2.74 -4.80 15.87
N LEU A 4 3.34 -5.31 14.80
CA LEU A 4 4.79 -5.35 14.62
C LEU A 4 5.26 -4.10 13.87
N LYS A 5 5.70 -3.06 14.59
CA LYS A 5 6.75 -2.19 14.02
C LYS A 5 8.02 -3.04 13.97
N ALA A 6 8.45 -3.39 12.76
CA ALA A 6 9.80 -3.88 12.48
C ALA A 6 10.32 -4.94 13.46
N PHE A 7 9.73 -6.14 13.43
CA PHE A 7 10.44 -7.30 13.98
C PHE A 7 11.58 -7.67 13.03
N PRO A 8 12.76 -8.09 13.54
CA PRO A 8 13.89 -8.53 12.72
C PRO A 8 13.65 -9.90 12.04
N VAL A 9 12.39 -10.33 11.94
CA VAL A 9 12.01 -11.66 11.50
C VAL A 9 11.40 -11.55 10.10
N SER A 10 12.01 -12.22 9.13
CA SER A 10 11.50 -12.22 7.76
C SER A 10 10.21 -13.04 7.67
N PRO A 11 9.29 -12.70 6.74
CA PRO A 11 8.11 -13.53 6.47
C PRO A 11 8.47 -15.00 6.22
N LEU A 12 9.58 -15.24 5.52
CA LEU A 12 10.12 -16.57 5.25
C LEU A 12 10.47 -17.36 6.53
N GLN A 13 11.03 -16.71 7.55
CA GLN A 13 11.35 -17.38 8.82
C GLN A 13 10.08 -17.83 9.55
N VAL A 14 9.04 -16.99 9.57
CA VAL A 14 7.76 -17.30 10.22
C VAL A 14 7.02 -18.43 9.48
N MET A 15 7.07 -18.42 8.15
CA MET A 15 6.48 -19.52 7.37
C MET A 15 7.28 -20.82 7.51
N LYS A 16 8.62 -20.76 7.63
CA LYS A 16 9.46 -21.95 7.90
C LYS A 16 9.18 -22.60 9.24
N SER A 17 8.73 -21.83 10.24
CA SER A 17 8.24 -22.39 11.52
C SER A 17 6.78 -22.88 11.47
N GLY A 18 6.13 -22.84 10.30
CA GLY A 18 4.80 -23.41 10.08
C GLY A 18 3.65 -22.48 10.42
N HIS A 19 3.90 -21.16 10.53
CA HIS A 19 2.85 -20.19 10.86
C HIS A 19 2.40 -19.37 9.65
N PRO A 20 1.09 -19.09 9.53
CA PRO A 20 0.59 -18.17 8.51
C PRO A 20 1.05 -16.73 8.77
N VAL A 21 1.21 -15.95 7.70
CA VAL A 21 1.73 -14.58 7.74
C VAL A 21 0.79 -13.62 7.03
N LEU A 22 0.54 -12.48 7.69
CA LEU A 22 0.08 -11.24 7.06
C LEU A 22 1.22 -10.21 7.13
N PHE A 23 1.47 -9.53 6.02
CA PHE A 23 2.57 -8.60 5.88
C PHE A 23 2.11 -7.14 5.90
N SER A 24 2.79 -6.30 6.68
CA SER A 24 2.47 -4.86 6.74
C SER A 24 3.70 -3.94 6.80
N SER A 25 4.91 -4.50 6.93
CA SER A 25 6.10 -3.79 7.43
C SER A 25 6.47 -2.51 6.67
N CYS A 26 6.38 -2.51 5.33
CA CYS A 26 6.69 -1.34 4.50
C CYS A 26 5.46 -0.52 4.11
N TRP A 27 4.25 -0.97 4.47
CA TRP A 27 2.97 -0.35 4.11
C TRP A 27 2.38 0.48 5.25
N TYR A 28 3.25 1.19 5.98
CA TYR A 28 2.86 2.11 7.02
C TYR A 28 2.57 3.48 6.40
N VAL A 29 1.32 3.67 5.99
CA VAL A 29 0.89 4.86 5.25
C VAL A 29 0.74 6.09 6.15
N ASN A 30 0.72 5.92 7.46
CA ASN A 30 0.79 7.04 8.43
C ASN A 30 2.14 7.77 8.39
N TYR A 31 3.21 7.15 7.89
CA TYR A 31 4.49 7.82 7.70
C TYR A 31 4.49 8.65 6.41
N ILE A 32 4.01 9.89 6.53
CA ILE A 32 3.95 10.85 5.43
C ILE A 32 5.36 11.36 5.12
N LYS A 33 5.75 11.30 3.84
CA LYS A 33 7.01 11.83 3.32
C LYS A 33 6.73 12.91 2.29
N TYR A 34 7.69 13.83 2.12
CA TYR A 34 7.57 14.84 1.08
C TYR A 34 7.65 14.21 -0.32
N GLY A 35 6.76 14.65 -1.20
CA GLY A 35 6.67 14.18 -2.59
C GLY A 35 5.83 12.91 -2.74
N THR A 36 6.03 12.23 -3.87
CA THR A 36 5.24 11.03 -4.22
C THR A 36 5.84 9.78 -3.58
N ASP A 37 5.16 9.20 -2.60
CA ASP A 37 5.61 8.03 -1.84
C ASP A 37 4.90 6.72 -2.22
N TRP A 38 3.79 6.76 -2.99
CA TRP A 38 3.04 5.56 -3.42
C TRP A 38 3.93 4.53 -4.10
N LEU A 39 4.96 4.99 -4.80
CA LEU A 39 5.89 4.15 -5.52
C LEU A 39 6.74 3.28 -4.60
N ASN A 40 7.05 3.77 -3.39
CA ASN A 40 7.76 2.98 -2.38
C ASN A 40 6.88 1.83 -1.89
N PHE A 41 5.57 2.07 -1.74
CA PHE A 41 4.62 1.03 -1.37
C PHE A 41 4.44 0.01 -2.50
N TYR A 42 4.40 0.47 -3.75
CA TYR A 42 4.27 -0.38 -4.93
C TYR A 42 5.49 -1.28 -5.15
N ARG A 43 6.70 -0.76 -4.93
CA ARG A 43 7.96 -1.51 -5.07
C ARG A 43 8.19 -2.49 -3.92
N CYS A 44 7.47 -2.35 -2.82
CA CYS A 44 7.52 -3.29 -1.73
C CYS A 44 6.60 -4.47 -2.02
N ASP A 45 7.14 -5.47 -2.72
CA ASP A 45 6.43 -6.69 -3.08
C ASP A 45 6.96 -7.91 -2.30
N PRO A 46 6.30 -8.31 -1.20
CA PRO A 46 6.69 -9.51 -0.45
C PRO A 46 6.47 -10.80 -1.26
N THR A 47 5.62 -10.79 -2.30
CA THR A 47 5.29 -11.99 -3.08
C THR A 47 6.49 -12.49 -3.89
N SER A 48 7.37 -11.58 -4.30
CA SER A 48 8.64 -11.90 -4.96
C SER A 48 9.58 -12.76 -4.10
N GLU A 49 9.54 -12.60 -2.77
CA GLU A 49 10.36 -13.35 -1.84
C GLU A 49 9.69 -14.64 -1.35
N VAL A 50 8.37 -14.60 -1.13
CA VAL A 50 7.62 -15.73 -0.54
C VAL A 50 7.15 -16.74 -1.57
N GLY A 51 7.02 -16.34 -2.85
CA GLY A 51 6.46 -17.17 -3.92
C GLY A 51 5.01 -17.59 -3.65
N ASP A 52 4.60 -18.72 -4.21
CA ASP A 52 3.25 -19.29 -4.07
C ASP A 52 3.06 -20.06 -2.73
N ASN A 53 3.62 -19.54 -1.65
CA ASN A 53 3.54 -20.19 -0.35
C ASN A 53 2.16 -20.00 0.27
N ARG A 54 1.43 -21.10 0.51
CA ARG A 54 0.07 -21.10 1.10
C ARG A 54 0.00 -20.50 2.51
N LEU A 55 1.12 -20.37 3.21
CA LEU A 55 1.19 -19.70 4.51
C LEU A 55 1.22 -18.18 4.39
N PHE A 56 1.53 -17.63 3.22
CA PHE A 56 1.40 -16.21 2.97
C PHE A 56 -0.06 -15.88 2.61
N LEU A 57 -0.75 -15.20 3.53
CA LEU A 57 -2.18 -14.90 3.39
C LEU A 57 -2.45 -13.54 2.71
N GLY A 58 -1.40 -12.75 2.48
CA GLY A 58 -1.49 -11.40 1.94
C GLY A 58 -0.91 -10.38 2.91
N GLY A 59 -1.54 -9.21 2.99
CA GLY A 59 -1.07 -8.17 3.88
C GLY A 59 -1.98 -6.95 3.94
N GLU A 60 -1.51 -5.94 4.67
CA GLU A 60 -2.32 -4.81 5.09
C GLU A 60 -1.54 -3.50 4.97
N ALA A 61 -2.20 -2.46 4.45
CA ALA A 61 -1.72 -1.09 4.59
C ALA A 61 -2.20 -0.52 5.93
N CYS A 62 -1.27 -0.05 6.75
CA CYS A 62 -1.56 0.41 8.11
C CYS A 62 -1.63 1.94 8.18
N MET A 63 -2.80 2.45 8.55
CA MET A 63 -3.00 3.86 8.91
C MET A 63 -3.19 3.97 10.42
N TRP A 64 -2.11 4.29 11.12
CA TRP A 64 -2.16 4.51 12.56
C TRP A 64 -2.69 5.90 12.91
N GLY A 65 -3.42 5.98 14.02
CA GLY A 65 -4.20 7.16 14.41
C GLY A 65 -3.46 8.23 15.22
N GLU A 66 -2.13 8.17 15.39
CA GLU A 66 -1.44 9.14 16.27
C GLU A 66 -1.58 10.58 15.77
N PHE A 67 -1.62 10.76 14.43
CA PHE A 67 -1.76 12.07 13.77
C PHE A 67 -2.88 12.06 12.71
N VAL A 68 -3.77 11.07 12.76
CA VAL A 68 -4.82 10.85 11.76
C VAL A 68 -6.18 10.80 12.45
N GLY A 69 -7.11 11.60 11.94
CA GLY A 69 -8.49 11.70 12.41
C GLY A 69 -9.45 11.98 11.26
N GLU A 70 -10.67 12.38 11.58
CA GLU A 70 -11.77 12.50 10.59
C GLU A 70 -11.46 13.45 9.44
N THR A 71 -10.70 14.52 9.70
CA THR A 71 -10.41 15.57 8.72
C THR A 71 -9.36 15.18 7.69
N ASN A 72 -8.47 14.24 8.00
CA ASN A 72 -7.33 13.89 7.17
C ASN A 72 -7.20 12.39 6.84
N LEU A 73 -8.04 11.52 7.42
CA LEU A 73 -8.00 10.08 7.17
C LEU A 73 -8.09 9.73 5.69
N LEU A 74 -9.15 10.18 5.00
CA LEU A 74 -9.39 9.83 3.60
C LEU A 74 -8.30 10.36 2.66
N PRO A 75 -7.94 11.66 2.67
CA PRO A 75 -6.92 12.17 1.77
C PRO A 75 -5.53 11.60 2.06
N TYR A 76 -5.20 11.22 3.30
CA TYR A 76 -3.94 10.52 3.58
C TYR A 76 -3.99 9.06 3.18
N THR A 77 -5.15 8.41 3.21
CA THR A 77 -5.25 6.99 2.83
C THR A 77 -5.22 6.83 1.31
N TRP A 78 -5.92 7.71 0.60
CA TRP A 78 -6.14 7.61 -0.84
C TRP A 78 -5.50 8.79 -1.58
N PRO A 79 -4.71 8.52 -2.63
CA PRO A 79 -4.65 7.26 -3.36
C PRO A 79 -3.51 6.32 -2.96
N ARG A 80 -2.68 6.65 -1.97
CA ARG A 80 -1.45 5.92 -1.62
C ARG A 80 -1.65 4.42 -1.40
N THR A 81 -2.72 4.04 -0.70
CA THR A 81 -3.05 2.62 -0.45
C THR A 81 -3.50 1.85 -1.69
N SER A 82 -3.86 2.52 -2.79
CA SER A 82 -4.16 1.86 -4.08
C SER A 82 -2.95 1.10 -4.61
N ALA A 83 -1.75 1.60 -4.35
CA ALA A 83 -0.50 0.92 -4.72
C ALA A 83 -0.37 -0.43 -4.02
N VAL A 84 -0.68 -0.48 -2.72
CA VAL A 84 -0.66 -1.71 -1.92
C VAL A 84 -1.72 -2.69 -2.40
N ALA A 85 -2.93 -2.20 -2.67
CA ALA A 85 -4.01 -3.02 -3.21
C ALA A 85 -3.63 -3.66 -4.54
N GLU A 86 -2.95 -2.93 -5.41
CA GLU A 86 -2.49 -3.46 -6.70
C GLU A 86 -1.42 -4.54 -6.54
N VAL A 87 -0.47 -4.36 -5.61
CA VAL A 87 0.56 -5.37 -5.29
C VAL A 87 -0.05 -6.66 -4.78
N LEU A 88 -1.06 -6.56 -3.90
CA LEU A 88 -1.70 -7.74 -3.31
C LEU A 88 -2.65 -8.46 -4.28
N TRP A 89 -3.23 -7.75 -5.24
CA TRP A 89 -4.22 -8.31 -6.17
C TRP A 89 -3.61 -8.78 -7.50
N SER A 90 -2.58 -8.10 -7.99
CA SER A 90 -2.08 -8.29 -9.35
C SER A 90 -0.98 -9.34 -9.42
N HIS A 91 -1.00 -10.16 -10.49
CA HIS A 91 0.01 -11.19 -10.69
C HIS A 91 1.34 -10.67 -11.25
N LYS A 92 1.32 -9.53 -11.97
CA LYS A 92 2.51 -8.91 -12.56
C LYS A 92 2.52 -7.43 -12.24
N LEU A 93 3.66 -6.96 -11.74
CA LEU A 93 3.87 -5.56 -11.39
C LEU A 93 4.68 -4.87 -12.48
N ASN A 94 4.12 -3.81 -13.06
CA ASN A 94 4.80 -2.91 -13.98
C ASN A 94 4.59 -1.47 -13.52
N GLU A 95 5.66 -0.82 -13.09
CA GLU A 95 5.62 0.54 -12.54
C GLU A 95 5.10 1.59 -13.53
N ILE A 96 5.49 1.49 -14.81
CA ILE A 96 5.12 2.43 -15.86
C ILE A 96 3.61 2.34 -16.12
N GLU A 97 3.10 1.12 -16.27
CA GLU A 97 1.67 0.88 -16.48
C GLU A 97 0.85 1.20 -15.23
N ALA A 98 1.36 0.87 -14.04
CA ALA A 98 0.71 1.18 -12.76
C ALA A 98 0.50 2.68 -12.60
N LYS A 99 1.49 3.50 -12.95
CA LYS A 99 1.34 4.96 -12.91
C LYS A 99 0.12 5.43 -13.70
N HIS A 100 -0.03 4.97 -14.94
CA HIS A 100 -1.18 5.36 -15.78
C HIS A 100 -2.51 4.86 -15.21
N ARG A 101 -2.55 3.62 -14.70
CA ARG A 101 -3.77 3.03 -14.13
C ARG A 101 -4.18 3.71 -12.82
N ILE A 102 -3.22 4.03 -11.94
CA ILE A 102 -3.49 4.72 -10.68
C ILE A 102 -3.91 6.17 -10.95
N GLU A 103 -3.30 6.87 -11.92
CA GLU A 103 -3.73 8.21 -12.34
C GLU A 103 -5.22 8.21 -12.78
N GLU A 104 -5.63 7.27 -13.62
CA GLU A 104 -7.03 7.13 -14.02
C GLU A 104 -7.91 6.73 -12.81
N HIS A 105 -7.41 5.88 -11.93
CA HIS A 105 -8.15 5.48 -10.74
C HIS A 105 -8.43 6.64 -9.79
N VAL A 106 -7.48 7.58 -9.65
CA VAL A 106 -7.67 8.84 -8.92
C VAL A 106 -8.81 9.65 -9.53
N CYS A 107 -8.89 9.79 -10.85
CA CYS A 107 -10.03 10.45 -11.50
C CYS A 107 -11.35 9.76 -11.16
N ARG A 108 -11.39 8.42 -11.21
CA ARG A 108 -12.58 7.65 -10.86
C ARG A 108 -12.98 7.83 -9.40
N MET A 109 -12.03 7.82 -8.47
CA MET A 109 -12.30 8.06 -7.04
C MET A 109 -12.84 9.48 -6.80
N ARG A 110 -12.25 10.49 -7.45
CA ARG A 110 -12.71 11.89 -7.37
C ARG A 110 -14.13 12.05 -7.90
N ARG A 111 -14.44 11.43 -9.05
CA ARG A 111 -15.81 11.41 -9.62
C ARG A 111 -16.83 10.73 -8.69
N ARG A 112 -16.37 9.87 -7.78
CA ARG A 112 -17.20 9.22 -6.75
C ARG A 112 -17.26 10.00 -5.43
N GLY A 113 -16.71 11.21 -5.37
CA GLY A 113 -16.75 12.07 -4.19
C GLY A 113 -15.81 11.64 -3.06
N ILE A 114 -14.82 10.78 -3.34
CA ILE A 114 -13.81 10.41 -2.35
C ILE A 114 -12.81 11.58 -2.21
N PRO A 115 -12.54 12.09 -1.00
CA PRO A 115 -11.49 13.06 -0.76
C PRO A 115 -10.11 12.41 -0.95
N LEU A 116 -9.27 13.00 -1.80
CA LEU A 116 -7.96 12.47 -2.18
C LEU A 116 -6.89 13.55 -2.07
N GLU A 117 -5.68 13.15 -1.73
CA GLU A 117 -4.51 13.99 -2.00
C GLU A 117 -4.09 13.92 -3.49
N PRO A 118 -3.40 14.96 -4.02
CA PRO A 118 -2.83 14.92 -5.36
C PRO A 118 -1.72 13.87 -5.48
N LEU A 119 -1.73 13.11 -6.57
CA LEU A 119 -0.72 12.06 -6.81
C LEU A 119 0.61 12.63 -7.37
N TYR A 120 0.51 13.71 -8.17
CA TYR A 120 1.62 14.52 -8.68
C TYR A 120 1.18 16.00 -8.80
N TYR A 121 2.11 16.90 -9.10
CA TYR A 121 1.85 18.33 -9.38
C TYR A 121 0.99 18.58 -10.64
N ARG A 122 0.53 17.53 -11.34
CA ARG A 122 -0.25 17.70 -12.56
C ARG A 122 -1.72 17.93 -12.21
N HIS A 123 -2.28 19.03 -12.70
CA HIS A 123 -3.73 19.23 -12.71
C HIS A 123 -4.37 18.14 -13.55
N VAL A 124 -5.06 17.23 -12.87
CA VAL A 124 -5.89 16.22 -13.54
C VAL A 124 -7.20 16.90 -13.90
N TYR A 125 -7.22 17.57 -15.05
CA TYR A 125 -8.46 17.98 -15.71
C TYR A 125 -8.96 16.78 -16.53
N THR A 126 -10.25 16.50 -16.38
CA THR A 126 -11.07 15.45 -17.02
C THR A 126 -10.91 14.03 -16.51
#